data_AF-A0A4T0WWA9-F1
#
_entry.id   AF-A0A4T0WWA9-F1
#
_cell.length_a   1.000
_cell.length_b   1.000
_cell.length_c   1.000
_cell.angle_alpha   90.00
_cell.angle_beta   90.00
_cell.angle_gamma   90.00
#
_symmetry.space_group_name_H-M   'P 1'
#
loop_
_entity.id
_entity.type
_entity.pdbx_description
1 polymer ?
#
loop_
_entity_poly.entity_id
_entity_poly.type
_entity_poly.pdbx_seq_one_letter_code
_entity_poly.pdbx_strand_id
1 'polypeptide(L)'
;MFNIGRLFHLTVDAVMISMILAGVKLATGFELRPDVFGHNPDSVGYMRKYLKFGEYLFQAVCNKAVNSKSFKRIDWKEMSDSFSKNLLNSTRRMMDDFQKKFDDVTGNKVEEL
;
A
#
# COMPACT_ATOMS: atom_id res chain seq x y z
N MET A 1 -17.49 -29.54 1.80
CA MET A 1 -18.37 -28.52 2.42
C MET A 1 -17.80 -27.16 2.09
N PHE A 2 -18.58 -26.28 1.45
CA PHE A 2 -18.16 -24.92 1.12
C PHE A 2 -18.00 -24.12 2.42
N ASN A 3 -16.76 -23.83 2.79
CA ASN A 3 -16.45 -23.05 3.98
C ASN A 3 -16.72 -21.58 3.69
N ILE A 4 -17.98 -21.16 3.89
CA ILE A 4 -18.46 -19.77 3.76
C ILE A 4 -17.53 -18.79 4.50
N GLY A 5 -16.97 -19.20 5.65
CA GLY A 5 -16.00 -18.39 6.39
C GLY A 5 -14.70 -18.08 5.62
N ARG A 6 -14.18 -19.02 4.83
CA ARG A 6 -12.95 -18.79 4.05
C ARG A 6 -13.21 -17.90 2.85
N LEU A 7 -14.37 -18.05 2.21
CA LEU A 7 -14.81 -17.17 1.12
C LEU A 7 -15.01 -15.74 1.62
N PHE A 8 -15.63 -15.56 2.79
CA PHE A 8 -15.78 -14.25 3.41
C PHE A 8 -14.41 -13.59 3.67
N HIS A 9 -13.48 -14.30 4.30
CA HIS A 9 -12.12 -13.79 4.51
C HIS A 9 -11.43 -13.41 3.19
N LEU A 10 -11.47 -14.27 2.17
CA LEU A 10 -10.91 -13.98 0.85
C LEU A 10 -11.51 -12.72 0.21
N THR A 11 -12.83 -12.53 0.34
CA THR A 11 -13.49 -11.32 -0.16
C THR A 11 -13.12 -10.07 0.64
N VAL A 12 -12.99 -10.18 1.96
CA VAL A 12 -12.57 -9.08 2.82
C VAL A 12 -11.12 -8.70 2.52
N ASP A 13 -10.23 -9.68 2.41
CA ASP A 13 -8.82 -9.46 2.08
C ASP A 13 -8.67 -8.84 0.69
N ALA A 14 -9.45 -9.31 -0.29
CA ALA A 14 -9.49 -8.68 -1.60
C ALA A 14 -9.96 -7.22 -1.47
N VAL A 15 -11.06 -6.91 -0.79
CA VAL A 15 -11.49 -5.51 -0.61
C VAL A 15 -10.43 -4.69 0.12
N MET A 16 -9.74 -5.26 1.10
CA MET A 16 -8.69 -4.57 1.84
C MET A 16 -7.50 -4.23 0.95
N ILE A 17 -7.08 -5.16 0.09
CA ILE A 17 -6.02 -4.94 -0.90
C ILE A 17 -6.42 -3.81 -1.86
N SER A 18 -7.64 -3.82 -2.41
CA SER A 18 -8.05 -2.74 -3.34
C SER A 18 -8.11 -1.37 -2.65
N MET A 19 -8.52 -1.34 -1.39
CA MET A 19 -8.53 -0.13 -0.58
C MET A 19 -7.12 0.39 -0.26
N ILE A 20 -6.16 -0.50 0.03
CA ILE A 20 -4.75 -0.14 0.21
C ILE A 20 -4.18 0.44 -1.09
N LEU A 21 -4.43 -0.21 -2.23
CA LEU A 21 -3.96 0.27 -3.54
C LEU A 21 -4.55 1.64 -3.88
N ALA A 22 -5.82 1.88 -3.57
CA ALA A 22 -6.44 3.19 -3.70
C ALA A 22 -5.76 4.24 -2.79
N GLY A 23 -5.41 3.87 -1.56
CA GLY A 23 -4.64 4.73 -0.65
C GLY A 23 -3.24 5.05 -1.17
N VAL A 24 -2.53 4.07 -1.76
CA VAL A 24 -1.22 4.28 -2.40
C VAL A 24 -1.36 5.24 -3.58
N LYS A 25 -2.40 5.09 -4.42
CA LYS A 25 -2.68 6.03 -5.51
C LYS A 25 -2.90 7.45 -5.01
N LEU A 26 -3.61 7.63 -3.90
CA LEU A 26 -3.82 8.95 -3.30
C LEU A 26 -2.55 9.54 -2.68
N ALA A 27 -1.75 8.72 -1.98
CA ALA A 27 -0.54 9.16 -1.29
C ALA A 27 0.61 9.47 -2.25
N THR A 28 0.73 8.71 -3.34
CA THR A 28 1.86 8.80 -4.28
C THR A 28 1.51 9.45 -5.61
N GLY A 29 0.21 9.52 -5.95
CA GLY A 29 -0.26 9.95 -7.27
C GLY A 29 -0.11 8.90 -8.37
N PHE A 30 0.41 7.70 -8.08
CA PHE A 30 0.63 6.64 -9.07
C PHE A 30 -0.52 5.63 -9.11
N GLU A 31 -1.08 5.40 -10.30
CA GLU A 31 -2.12 4.41 -10.52
C GLU A 31 -1.53 3.06 -10.92
N LEU A 32 -2.01 1.97 -10.29
CA LEU A 32 -1.66 0.62 -10.73
C LEU A 32 -2.24 0.38 -12.13
N ARG A 33 -1.38 0.11 -13.12
CA ARG A 33 -1.80 -0.20 -14.49
C ARG A 33 -2.20 -1.67 -14.61
N PRO A 34 -3.51 -1.99 -14.73
CA PRO A 34 -3.95 -3.39 -14.83
C PRO A 34 -3.58 -4.02 -16.17
N ASP A 35 -3.29 -3.20 -17.18
CA ASP A 35 -2.89 -3.63 -18.54
C ASP A 35 -1.51 -4.31 -18.55
N VAL A 36 -0.69 -4.14 -17.51
CA VAL A 36 0.61 -4.82 -17.36
C VAL A 36 0.44 -6.26 -16.88
N PHE A 37 -0.68 -6.57 -16.19
CA PHE A 37 -0.91 -7.88 -15.59
C PHE A 37 -1.88 -8.75 -16.39
N GLY A 38 -2.80 -8.16 -17.14
CA GLY A 38 -3.80 -8.90 -17.93
C GLY A 38 -3.43 -9.00 -19.40
N HIS A 39 -3.20 -10.21 -19.90
CA HIS A 39 -3.07 -10.48 -21.33
C HIS A 39 -4.43 -10.50 -22.05
N ASN A 40 -5.52 -10.73 -21.32
CA ASN A 40 -6.89 -10.80 -21.84
C ASN A 40 -7.71 -9.54 -21.45
N PRO A 41 -8.45 -8.93 -22.39
CA PRO A 41 -9.19 -7.68 -22.16
C PRO A 41 -10.25 -7.79 -21.04
N ASP A 42 -10.87 -8.96 -20.88
CA ASP A 42 -11.86 -9.20 -19.84
C ASP A 42 -11.24 -9.16 -18.44
N SER A 43 -10.08 -9.79 -18.26
CA SER A 43 -9.35 -9.81 -16.98
C SER A 43 -8.94 -8.40 -16.55
N VAL A 44 -8.51 -7.57 -17.50
CA VAL A 44 -8.19 -6.16 -17.24
C VAL A 44 -9.46 -5.37 -16.87
N GLY A 45 -10.60 -5.67 -17.50
CA GLY A 45 -11.91 -5.11 -17.15
C GLY A 45 -12.34 -5.41 -15.71
N TYR A 46 -12.19 -6.67 -15.26
CA TYR A 46 -12.47 -7.05 -13.87
C TYR A 46 -11.52 -6.39 -12.88
N MET A 47 -10.23 -6.32 -13.19
CA MET A 47 -9.23 -5.65 -12.34
C MET A 47 -9.54 -4.15 -12.19
N ARG A 48 -9.90 -3.46 -13.28
CA ARG A 48 -10.33 -2.05 -13.23
C ARG A 48 -11.55 -1.85 -12.34
N LYS A 49 -12.57 -2.71 -12.44
CA LYS A 49 -13.77 -2.63 -11.60
C LYS A 49 -13.44 -2.85 -10.13
N TYR A 50 -12.59 -3.83 -9.84
CA TYR A 50 -12.13 -4.13 -8.49
C TYR A 50 -11.32 -2.98 -7.86
N LEU A 51 -10.39 -2.37 -8.61
CA LEU A 51 -9.64 -1.19 -8.16
C LEU A 51 -10.56 0.00 -7.90
N LYS A 52 -11.50 0.29 -8.83
CA LYS A 52 -12.50 1.36 -8.66
C LYS A 52 -13.39 1.15 -7.44
N PHE A 53 -13.73 -0.10 -7.11
CA PHE A 53 -14.51 -0.41 -5.92
C PHE A 53 -13.74 -0.07 -4.63
N GLY A 54 -12.44 -0.38 -4.59
CA GLY A 54 -11.55 0.01 -3.49
C GLY A 54 -11.43 1.53 -3.34
N GLU A 55 -11.31 2.26 -4.46
CA GLU A 55 -11.29 3.73 -4.46
C GLU A 55 -12.58 4.33 -3.87
N TYR A 56 -13.75 3.81 -4.29
CA TYR A 56 -15.03 4.27 -3.77
C TYR A 56 -15.13 4.06 -2.25
N LEU A 57 -14.79 2.88 -1.76
CA LEU A 57 -14.81 2.58 -0.33
C LEU A 57 -13.81 3.45 0.45
N PHE A 58 -12.61 3.64 -0.10
CA PHE A 58 -11.60 4.49 0.50
C PHE A 58 -12.10 5.94 0.64
N GLN A 59 -12.67 6.51 -0.42
CA GLN A 59 -13.26 7.85 -0.39
C GLN A 59 -14.43 7.95 0.59
N ALA A 60 -15.31 6.95 0.64
CA ALA A 60 -16.43 6.92 1.59
C ALA A 60 -15.93 6.93 3.05
N VAL A 61 -14.88 6.18 3.35
CA VAL A 61 -14.24 6.18 4.68
C VAL A 61 -13.58 7.52 4.99
N CYS A 62 -12.85 8.12 4.04
CA CYS A 62 -12.28 9.46 4.20
C CYS A 62 -13.37 10.51 4.47
N ASN A 63 -14.45 10.50 3.70
CA ASN A 63 -15.58 11.40 3.89
C ASN A 63 -16.23 11.22 5.27
N LYS A 64 -16.37 9.97 5.74
CA LYS A 64 -16.89 9.69 7.07
C LYS A 64 -15.94 10.19 8.17
N ALA A 65 -14.63 10.01 7.99
CA ALA A 65 -13.63 10.49 8.93
C ALA A 65 -13.68 12.01 9.06
N VAL A 66 -13.68 12.75 7.94
CA VAL A 66 -13.74 14.23 7.92
C VAL A 66 -15.01 14.78 8.57
N ASN A 67 -16.14 14.09 8.45
CA ASN A 67 -17.42 14.53 9.02
C ASN A 67 -17.66 14.05 10.46
N SER A 68 -16.77 13.23 11.02
CA SER A 68 -16.96 12.65 12.35
C SER A 68 -16.26 13.46 13.44
N LYS A 69 -16.93 13.61 14.59
CA LYS A 69 -16.40 14.34 15.76
C LYS A 69 -15.20 13.64 16.42
N SER A 70 -14.95 12.37 16.07
CA SER A 70 -13.86 11.57 16.61
C SER A 70 -12.50 11.88 15.98
N PHE A 71 -12.46 12.51 14.81
CA PHE A 71 -11.22 12.80 14.10
C PHE A 71 -10.89 14.29 14.18
N LYS A 72 -9.62 14.57 14.49
CA LYS A 72 -9.07 15.93 14.45
C LYS A 72 -8.33 16.10 13.13
N ARG A 73 -8.45 17.29 12.53
CA ARG A 73 -7.56 17.67 11.43
C ARG A 73 -6.16 17.83 12.00
N ILE A 74 -5.22 17.06 11.49
CA ILE A 74 -3.79 17.25 11.72
C ILE A 74 -3.25 18.17 10.64
N ASP A 75 -2.26 18.99 10.96
CA ASP A 75 -1.61 19.83 9.97
C ASP A 75 -0.81 18.99 8.99
N TRP A 76 -0.81 19.39 7.71
CA TRP A 76 -0.08 18.69 6.65
C TRP A 76 1.41 18.53 6.98
N LYS A 77 2.01 19.55 7.63
CA LYS A 77 3.41 19.52 8.03
C LYS A 77 3.69 18.41 9.06
N GLU A 78 2.83 18.26 10.06
CA GLU A 78 2.97 17.25 11.10
C GLU A 78 2.74 15.83 10.55
N MET A 79 1.76 15.67 9.66
CA MET A 79 1.51 14.41 8.96
C MET A 79 2.70 14.00 8.08
N SER A 80 3.21 14.92 7.25
CA SER A 80 4.33 14.68 6.36
C SER A 80 5.61 14.37 7.13
N ASP A 81 5.89 15.10 8.22
CA ASP A 81 7.07 14.84 9.04
C ASP A 81 7.00 13.46 9.69
N SER A 82 5.84 13.03 10.17
CA SER A 82 5.64 11.71 10.77
C SER A 82 5.74 10.59 9.73
N PHE A 83 5.12 10.77 8.57
CA PHE A 83 5.20 9.81 7.47
C PHE A 83 6.64 9.69 6.95
N SER A 84 7.30 10.81 6.67
CA SER A 84 8.68 10.86 6.19
C SER A 84 9.61 10.20 7.21
N LYS A 85 9.56 10.56 8.50
CA LYS A 85 10.41 9.92 9.51
C LYS A 85 10.18 8.41 9.59
N ASN A 86 8.93 7.95 9.60
CA ASN A 86 8.63 6.53 9.69
C ASN A 86 9.05 5.76 8.42
N LEU A 87 8.73 6.29 7.24
CA LEU A 87 9.10 5.72 5.95
C LEU A 87 10.61 5.74 5.75
N LEU A 88 11.29 6.83 6.08
CA LEU A 88 12.74 6.94 6.00
C LEU A 88 13.41 5.98 6.96
N ASN A 89 12.91 5.85 8.18
CA ASN A 89 13.46 4.88 9.14
C ASN A 89 13.26 3.43 8.66
N SER A 90 12.10 3.09 8.08
CA SER A 90 11.90 1.75 7.49
C SER A 90 12.78 1.53 6.26
N THR A 91 12.91 2.54 5.40
CA THR A 91 13.75 2.48 4.20
C THR A 91 15.22 2.37 4.56
N ARG A 92 15.68 3.10 5.58
CA ARG A 92 17.05 3.05 6.08
C ARG A 92 17.38 1.67 6.63
N ARG A 93 16.52 1.10 7.48
CA ARG A 93 16.69 -0.27 7.98
C ARG A 93 16.77 -1.29 6.86
N MET A 94 15.89 -1.18 5.87
CA MET A 94 15.94 -2.03 4.69
C MET A 94 17.24 -1.85 3.91
N MET A 95 17.68 -0.61 3.67
CA MET A 95 18.96 -0.33 3.00
C MET A 95 20.15 -0.90 3.78
N ASP A 96 20.16 -0.78 5.10
CA ASP A 96 21.21 -1.34 5.95
C ASP A 96 21.23 -2.87 5.83
N ASP A 97 20.06 -3.52 5.84
CA ASP A 97 19.91 -4.97 5.64
C ASP A 97 20.31 -5.40 4.22
N PHE A 98 19.96 -4.62 3.20
CA PHE A 98 20.33 -4.86 1.81
C PHE A 98 21.82 -4.70 1.60
N GLN A 99 22.41 -3.62 2.13
CA GLN A 99 23.83 -3.34 2.06
C GLN A 99 24.61 -4.47 2.75
N LYS A 100 24.18 -4.86 3.96
CA LYS A 100 24.78 -5.98 4.69
C LYS A 100 24.73 -7.29 3.89
N LYS A 101 23.60 -7.60 3.25
CA LYS A 101 23.48 -8.77 2.38
C LYS A 101 24.36 -8.66 1.14
N PHE A 102 24.45 -7.47 0.55
CA PHE A 102 25.26 -7.23 -0.63
C PHE A 102 26.75 -7.38 -0.32
N ASP A 103 27.20 -6.84 0.82
CA ASP A 103 28.58 -6.94 1.31
C ASP A 103 28.96 -8.39 1.65
N ASP A 104 28.03 -9.14 2.26
CA ASP A 104 28.20 -10.58 2.54
C ASP A 104 28.35 -11.40 1.24
N VAL A 105 27.54 -11.08 0.22
CA VAL A 105 27.62 -11.73 -1.11
C VAL A 105 28.88 -11.35 -1.88
N THR A 106 29.33 -10.10 -1.76
CA THR A 106 30.52 -9.60 -2.48
C THR A 106 31.84 -9.88 -1.75
N GLY A 107 31.80 -10.40 -0.53
CA GLY A 107 32.99 -10.72 0.28
C GLY A 107 33.80 -9.50 0.70
N ASN A 108 33.25 -8.29 0.54
CA ASN A 108 33.94 -7.04 0.83
C ASN A 108 33.80 -6.74 2.32
N LYS A 109 34.59 -7.43 3.15
CA LYS A 109 34.85 -6.97 4.51
C LYS A 109 35.57 -5.63 4.38
N VAL A 110 34.83 -4.55 4.64
CA VAL A 110 35.43 -3.23 4.86
C VAL A 110 36.44 -3.40 6.00
N GLU A 111 37.72 -3.47 5.65
CA GLU A 111 38.81 -3.43 6.62
C GLU A 111 38.70 -2.10 7.36
N GLU A 112 38.36 -2.18 8.64
CA GLU A 112 38.43 -1.07 9.58
C GLU A 112 39.88 -0.58 9.63
N LEU A 113 40.09 0.67 9.20
CA LEU A 113 41.26 1.50 9.53
C LEU A 113 40.82 2.58 10.52
#